data_AF-A0A132MH98-F1
#
_entry.id   AF-A0A132MH98-F1
#
_cell.length_a   1.000
_cell.length_b   1.000
_cell.length_c   1.000
_cell.angle_alpha   90.00
_cell.angle_beta   90.00
_cell.angle_gamma   90.00
#
_symmetry.space_group_name_H-M   'P 1'
#
loop_
_entity.id
_entity.type
_entity.pdbx_description
1 polymer ?
#
loop_
_entity_poly.entity_id
_entity_poly.type
_entity_poly.pdbx_seq_one_letter_code
_entity_poly.pdbx_strand_id
1 'polypeptide(L)'
;MTPNIIRARADLSPGERIVWLNISNNVFLDQIVAPGDRVDLIVTHQEEGKLVTERLFSDVLVIQRDTDDKGKMVVKVVLPLSEAERLIYYQNTANQIRVLLSDQIEQRTVEGSGLP
;
A
#
# COMPACT_ATOMS: atom_id res chain seq x y z
N MET A 1 -1.10 -28.89 -22.96
CA MET A 1 -1.61 -27.51 -23.10
C MET A 1 -1.51 -26.87 -21.73
N THR A 2 -0.63 -25.90 -21.55
CA THR A 2 -0.55 -25.14 -20.29
C THR A 2 -1.76 -24.20 -20.23
N PRO A 3 -2.58 -24.25 -19.16
CA PRO A 3 -3.61 -23.25 -18.98
C PRO A 3 -2.88 -21.93 -18.74
N ASN A 4 -2.99 -21.04 -19.72
CA ASN A 4 -2.58 -19.66 -19.56
C ASN A 4 -3.41 -19.13 -18.38
N ILE A 5 -2.76 -18.91 -17.25
CA ILE A 5 -3.37 -18.25 -16.09
C ILE A 5 -3.71 -16.87 -16.60
N ILE A 6 -4.93 -16.69 -17.08
CA ILE A 6 -5.57 -15.39 -17.11
C ILE A 6 -5.41 -14.93 -15.67
N ARG A 7 -4.46 -14.01 -15.41
CA ARG A 7 -4.36 -13.30 -14.14
C ARG A 7 -5.79 -12.97 -13.81
N ALA A 8 -6.34 -13.60 -12.77
CA ALA A 8 -7.59 -13.17 -12.21
C ALA A 8 -7.36 -11.67 -12.02
N ARG A 9 -8.00 -10.86 -12.88
CA ARG A 9 -8.14 -9.45 -12.60
C ARG A 9 -8.76 -9.53 -11.20
N ALA A 10 -8.02 -9.15 -10.16
CA ALA A 10 -8.65 -8.77 -8.91
C ALA A 10 -9.88 -7.95 -9.36
N ASP A 11 -11.07 -8.25 -8.86
CA ASP A 11 -12.32 -7.65 -9.33
C ASP A 11 -12.25 -6.12 -9.18
N LEU A 12 -11.58 -5.47 -10.12
CA LEU A 12 -11.33 -4.04 -10.16
C LEU A 12 -12.64 -3.45 -10.64
N SER A 13 -13.18 -2.55 -9.84
CA SER A 13 -14.31 -1.77 -10.26
C SER A 13 -13.92 -0.95 -11.49
N PRO A 14 -14.84 -0.71 -12.43
CA PRO A 14 -14.58 0.18 -13.55
C PRO A 14 -14.03 1.53 -13.07
N GLY A 15 -12.86 1.93 -13.59
CA GLY A 15 -12.21 3.20 -13.22
C GLY A 15 -11.07 3.06 -12.20
N GLU A 16 -10.90 1.90 -11.58
CA GLU A 16 -9.78 1.65 -10.68
C GLU A 16 -8.48 1.35 -11.44
N ARG A 17 -7.35 1.64 -10.80
CA ARG A 17 -6.00 1.35 -11.29
C ARG A 17 -5.22 0.64 -10.20
N ILE A 18 -4.39 -0.30 -10.65
CA ILE A 18 -3.38 -0.91 -9.81
C ILE A 18 -2.15 -0.02 -9.84
N VAL A 19 -1.75 0.49 -8.68
CA VAL A 19 -0.52 1.27 -8.51
C VAL A 19 0.49 0.45 -7.73
N TRP A 20 1.74 0.51 -8.16
CA TRP A 20 2.83 -0.11 -7.44
C TRP A 20 3.37 0.93 -6.44
N LEU A 21 3.33 0.58 -5.17
CA LEU A 21 4.06 1.24 -4.11
C LEU A 21 5.46 0.64 -4.09
N ASN A 22 6.36 1.29 -4.82
CA ASN A 22 7.75 0.86 -4.93
C ASN A 22 8.50 1.32 -3.69
N ILE A 23 8.90 0.37 -2.85
CA ILE A 23 9.69 0.68 -1.66
C ILE A 23 11.04 1.22 -2.10
N SER A 24 11.30 2.46 -1.70
CA SER A 24 12.35 3.30 -2.25
C SER A 24 12.90 4.21 -1.15
N ASN A 25 13.72 5.19 -1.52
CA ASN A 25 14.35 6.08 -0.54
C ASN A 25 13.36 7.03 0.13
N ASN A 26 12.19 7.25 -0.45
CA ASN A 26 11.15 8.11 0.11
C ASN A 26 9.84 7.37 0.44
N VAL A 27 9.66 6.11 0.03
CA VAL A 27 8.46 5.31 0.33
C VAL A 27 8.81 4.19 1.31
N PHE A 28 8.20 4.21 2.51
CA PHE A 28 8.49 3.28 3.60
C PHE A 28 7.24 2.54 4.05
N LEU A 29 7.37 1.24 4.28
CA LEU A 29 6.37 0.44 5.00
C LEU A 29 6.72 0.47 6.49
N ASP A 30 5.79 0.92 7.33
CA ASP A 30 6.00 0.91 8.77
C ASP A 30 5.76 -0.48 9.38
N GLN A 31 4.95 -1.28 8.71
CA GLN A 31 4.56 -2.63 9.12
C GLN A 31 4.55 -3.56 7.90
N ILE A 32 4.66 -4.86 8.14
CA ILE A 32 4.48 -5.85 7.08
C ILE A 32 3.01 -5.81 6.66
N VAL A 33 2.76 -5.58 5.38
CA VAL A 33 1.43 -5.63 4.78
C VAL A 33 1.23 -6.94 4.01
N ALA A 34 -0.02 -7.39 3.92
CA ALA A 34 -0.46 -8.57 3.20
C ALA A 34 -1.60 -8.23 2.22
N PRO A 35 -1.83 -9.05 1.18
CA PRO A 35 -3.02 -8.93 0.35
C PRO A 35 -4.30 -9.00 1.20
N GLY A 36 -5.23 -8.07 0.98
CA GLY A 36 -6.46 -7.91 1.75
C GLY A 36 -6.39 -6.83 2.82
N ASP A 37 -5.19 -6.41 3.21
CA ASP A 37 -5.00 -5.31 4.17
C ASP A 37 -5.46 -3.97 3.57
N ARG A 38 -5.87 -3.07 4.46
CA ARG A 38 -6.13 -1.66 4.14
C ARG A 38 -5.07 -0.78 4.74
N VAL A 39 -4.60 0.20 3.98
CA VAL A 39 -3.51 1.08 4.40
C VAL A 39 -3.85 2.56 4.21
N ASP A 40 -3.34 3.37 5.12
CA ASP A 40 -3.31 4.83 5.01
C ASP A 40 -1.91 5.25 4.55
N LEU A 41 -1.83 6.26 3.69
CA LEU A 41 -0.57 6.82 3.23
C LEU A 41 -0.42 8.24 3.76
N ILE A 42 0.58 8.41 4.62
CA ILE A 42 0.99 9.70 5.16
C ILE A 42 2.07 10.27 4.26
N VAL A 43 1.84 11.45 3.73
CA VAL A 43 2.72 12.12 2.78
C VAL A 43 3.29 13.37 3.43
N THR A 44 4.61 13.43 3.46
CA THR A 44 5.36 14.63 3.80
C THR A 44 5.83 15.28 2.51
N HIS A 45 5.40 16.52 2.26
CA HIS A 45 5.71 17.25 1.04
C HIS A 45 5.87 18.75 1.29
N GLN A 46 6.33 19.47 0.27
CA GLN A 46 6.44 20.93 0.30
C GLN A 46 5.13 21.57 -0.18
N GLU A 47 4.59 22.45 0.64
CA GLU A 47 3.43 23.29 0.32
C GLU A 47 3.75 24.72 0.76
N GLU A 48 3.66 25.68 -0.17
CA GLU A 48 3.98 27.10 0.08
C GLU A 48 5.35 27.35 0.76
N GLY A 49 6.35 26.52 0.41
CA GLY A 49 7.70 26.61 0.97
C GLY A 49 7.84 26.07 2.41
N LYS A 50 6.82 25.38 2.93
CA LYS A 50 6.84 24.70 4.22
C LYS A 50 6.72 23.20 4.03
N LEU A 51 7.36 22.45 4.91
CA LEU A 51 7.20 21.01 4.99
C LEU A 51 5.89 20.69 5.72
N VAL A 52 4.97 20.03 5.04
CA VAL A 52 3.66 19.61 5.57
C VAL A 52 3.59 18.09 5.55
N THR A 53 3.10 17.50 6.64
CA THR A 53 2.85 16.06 6.76
C THR A 53 1.38 15.84 7.00
N GLU A 54 0.73 15.09 6.11
CA GLU A 54 -0.69 14.81 6.19
C GLU A 54 -1.04 13.45 5.59
N ARG A 55 -2.19 12.91 6.00
CA ARG A 55 -2.74 11.69 5.43
C ARG A 55 -3.49 12.05 4.16
N LEU A 56 -2.92 11.68 3.00
CA LEU A 56 -3.50 12.03 1.70
C LEU A 56 -4.32 10.91 1.06
N PHE A 57 -4.04 9.67 1.44
CA PHE A 57 -4.79 8.50 0.98
C PHE A 57 -5.18 7.69 2.21
N SER A 58 -6.41 7.19 2.22
CA SER A 58 -6.96 6.45 3.35
C SER A 58 -7.68 5.22 2.84
N ASP A 59 -7.68 4.17 3.65
CA ASP A 59 -8.42 2.92 3.36
C ASP A 59 -8.04 2.26 2.03
N VAL A 60 -6.77 2.34 1.64
CA VAL A 60 -6.27 1.84 0.37
C VAL A 60 -6.09 0.33 0.42
N LEU A 61 -6.76 -0.39 -0.48
CA LEU A 61 -6.69 -1.85 -0.53
C LEU A 61 -5.35 -2.33 -1.10
N VAL A 62 -4.65 -3.18 -0.35
CA VAL A 62 -3.51 -3.95 -0.82
C VAL A 62 -4.00 -5.22 -1.52
N ILE A 63 -3.65 -5.40 -2.80
CA ILE A 63 -4.05 -6.58 -3.58
C ILE A 63 -2.93 -7.57 -3.81
N GLN A 64 -1.68 -7.13 -3.66
CA GLN A 64 -0.52 -8.01 -3.84
C GLN A 64 0.67 -7.49 -3.07
N ARG A 65 1.43 -8.42 -2.50
CA ARG A 65 2.82 -8.21 -2.09
C ARG A 65 3.71 -9.08 -2.97
N ASP A 66 4.77 -8.50 -3.51
CA ASP A 66 5.68 -9.15 -4.44
C ASP A 66 7.11 -8.66 -4.20
N THR A 67 8.03 -9.20 -4.97
CA THR A 67 9.42 -8.73 -5.03
C THR A 67 9.73 -8.34 -6.48
N ASP A 68 10.38 -7.20 -6.70
CA ASP A 68 10.83 -6.79 -8.03
C ASP A 68 11.99 -7.67 -8.54
N ASP A 69 12.42 -7.42 -9.78
CA ASP A 69 13.53 -8.11 -10.45
C ASP A 69 14.88 -7.98 -9.71
N LYS A 70 14.98 -7.03 -8.77
CA LYS A 70 16.17 -6.72 -7.98
C LYS A 70 16.06 -7.20 -6.53
N GLY A 71 15.01 -7.94 -6.18
CA GLY A 71 14.85 -8.44 -4.82
C GLY A 71 14.22 -7.44 -3.85
N LYS A 72 13.71 -6.29 -4.31
CA LYS A 72 13.07 -5.29 -3.45
C LYS A 72 11.58 -5.58 -3.30
N MET A 73 11.07 -5.39 -2.09
CA MET A 73 9.64 -5.51 -1.80
C MET A 73 8.83 -4.51 -2.63
N VAL A 74 7.76 -4.98 -3.26
CA VAL A 74 6.77 -4.15 -3.96
C VAL A 74 5.38 -4.50 -3.44
N VAL A 75 4.61 -3.46 -3.13
CA VAL A 75 3.21 -3.60 -2.74
C VAL A 75 2.34 -3.05 -3.86
N LYS A 76 1.29 -3.77 -4.25
CA LYS A 76 0.32 -3.29 -5.24
C LYS A 76 -0.96 -2.91 -4.54
N VAL A 77 -1.42 -1.70 -4.81
CA VAL A 77 -2.63 -1.13 -4.24
C VAL A 77 -3.64 -0.78 -5.33
N VAL A 78 -4.91 -0.69 -4.95
CA VAL A 78 -6.01 -0.32 -5.86
C VAL A 78 -6.61 1.00 -5.44
N LEU A 79 -6.75 1.90 -6.41
CA LEU A 79 -7.26 3.26 -6.23
C LEU A 79 -8.09 3.69 -7.45
N PRO A 80 -9.01 4.65 -7.34
CA PRO A 80 -9.55 5.38 -8.48
C PRO A 80 -8.44 6.04 -9.32
N LEU A 81 -8.66 6.22 -10.62
CA LEU A 81 -7.67 6.82 -11.53
C LEU A 81 -7.07 8.15 -11.03
N SER A 82 -7.89 9.08 -10.53
CA SER A 82 -7.43 10.38 -10.04
C SER A 82 -6.48 10.24 -8.83
N GLU A 83 -6.81 9.34 -7.90
CA GLU A 83 -5.98 9.05 -6.74
C GLU A 83 -4.71 8.29 -7.14
N ALA A 84 -4.79 7.42 -8.14
CA ALA A 84 -3.63 6.73 -8.68
C ALA A 84 -2.61 7.71 -9.29
N GLU A 85 -3.07 8.66 -10.09
CA GLU A 85 -2.21 9.71 -10.67
C GLU A 85 -1.57 10.56 -9.58
N ARG A 86 -2.34 10.94 -8.56
CA ARG A 86 -1.88 11.72 -7.41
C ARG A 86 -0.86 10.95 -6.57
N LEU A 87 -1.07 9.65 -6.34
CA LEU A 87 -0.11 8.80 -5.64
C LEU A 87 1.20 8.66 -6.43
N ILE A 88 1.12 8.43 -7.75
CA ILE A 88 2.30 8.36 -8.61
C ILE A 88 3.08 9.67 -8.56
N TYR A 89 2.39 10.81 -8.60
CA TYR A 89 3.03 12.11 -8.44
C TYR A 89 3.82 12.18 -7.12
N TYR A 90 3.17 11.90 -5.98
CA TYR A 90 3.85 11.98 -4.68
C TYR A 90 4.97 10.95 -4.51
N GLN A 91 4.86 9.75 -5.08
CA GLN A 91 5.99 8.79 -5.06
C GLN A 91 7.26 9.39 -5.69
N ASN A 92 7.11 10.31 -6.66
CA ASN A 92 8.23 10.95 -7.35
C ASN A 92 8.65 12.30 -6.76
N THR A 93 7.76 13.00 -6.05
CA THR A 93 7.98 14.40 -5.63
C THR A 93 7.96 14.61 -4.12
N ALA A 94 7.32 13.74 -3.35
CA ALA A 94 7.21 13.89 -1.91
C ALA A 94 8.57 13.67 -1.23
N ASN A 95 8.79 14.41 -0.15
CA ASN A 95 9.93 14.20 0.74
C ASN A 95 9.86 12.81 1.39
N GLN A 96 8.65 12.36 1.76
CA GLN A 96 8.44 11.05 2.34
C GLN A 96 6.99 10.58 2.15
N ILE A 97 6.81 9.28 1.99
CA ILE A 97 5.55 8.56 2.09
C ILE A 97 5.72 7.43 3.10
N ARG A 98 4.85 7.39 4.11
CA ARG A 98 4.76 6.32 5.10
C ARG A 98 3.48 5.54 4.84
N VAL A 99 3.59 4.22 4.74
CA VAL A 99 2.45 3.32 4.57
C VAL A 99 2.13 2.70 5.92
N LEU A 100 0.93 3.00 6.42
CA LEU A 100 0.41 2.57 7.72
C LEU A 100 -0.74 1.61 7.51
N LEU A 101 -0.78 0.49 8.25
CA LEU A 101 -1.96 -0.37 8.29
C LEU A 101 -3.14 0.41 8.91
N SER A 102 -4.28 0.49 8.22
CA SER A 102 -5.46 1.25 8.66
C SER A 102 -6.15 0.59 9.86
N ASP A 103 -6.21 -0.75 9.87
CA ASP A 103 -6.79 -1.53 10.96
C ASP A 103 -5.71 -2.38 11.65
N GLN A 104 -5.35 -2.02 12.87
CA GLN A 104 -4.69 -2.96 13.78
C GLN A 104 -5.77 -3.87 14.34
N ILE A 105 -6.05 -5.00 13.69
CA ILE A 105 -6.69 -6.10 14.42
C ILE A 105 -5.72 -6.39 15.57
N GLU A 106 -6.11 -6.07 16.80
CA GLU A 106 -5.44 -6.57 18.00
C GLU A 106 -5.16 -8.04 17.74
N GLN A 107 -3.89 -8.41 17.61
CA GLN A 107 -3.51 -9.80 17.69
C GLN A 107 -3.89 -10.23 19.10
N ARG A 108 -5.14 -10.67 19.29
CA ARG A 108 -5.53 -11.45 20.44
C ARG A 108 -4.72 -12.72 20.31
N THR A 109 -3.55 -12.69 20.95
CA THR A 109 -2.83 -13.89 21.34
C THR A 109 -3.87 -14.79 21.97
N VAL A 110 -4.26 -15.85 21.25
CA VAL A 110 -4.96 -16.96 21.86
C VAL A 110 -3.88 -17.62 22.72
N GLU A 111 -3.66 -17.07 23.92
CA GLU A 111 -2.95 -17.78 24.97
C GLU A 111 -3.76 -19.05 25.18
N GLY A 112 -3.18 -20.16 24.71
CA GLY A 112 -3.75 -21.48 24.87
C GLY A 112 -4.14 -21.64 26.33
N SER A 113 -5.43 -21.86 26.53
CA SER A 113 -6.01 -22.36 27.77
C SER A 113 -5.31 -23.65 28.17
N GLY A 114 -4.24 -23.50 28.94
CA GLY A 114 -3.64 -24.52 29.78
C GLY A 114 -3.87 -24.09 31.23
N LEU A 115 -4.97 -24.54 31.81
CA LEU A 115 -5.25 -24.51 33.24
C LEU A 115 -5.78 -25.90 33.62
N PRO A 116 -5.57 -26.34 34.87
CA PRO A 116 -4.34 -26.45 35.66
C PRO A 116 -3.79 -27.89 35.69
#